data_AF-F3NCV2-F1
#
_entry.id   AF-F3NCV2-F1
#
_cell.length_a   1.000
_cell.length_b   1.000
_cell.length_c   1.000
_cell.angle_alpha   90.00
_cell.angle_beta   90.00
_cell.angle_gamma   90.00
#
_symmetry.space_group_name_H-M   'P 1'
#
loop_
_entity.id
_entity.type
_entity.pdbx_description
1 polymer ?
#
loop_
_entity_poly.entity_id
_entity_poly.type
_entity_poly.pdbx_seq_one_letter_code
_entity_poly.pdbx_strand_id
1 'polypeptide(L)'
;MPSYLSPGVYVEEVASGSRPIEGVGTSVAAFVGLAPTGPLNEPTLVTNWTQYVAAFGDFTDGYYLAHSVYGFFNNGGSAAYVIRVGGSAEDAATARGSSPAAVSGSAAPAALPPAEPRQLGTFSVSALAPGRNGALSVEVADPEGEGPAERFKLIVKDGGKAVESFDVSAKKGGRSYVVTQVKERSKLIAVTETAPAGQLARPENQTVELPAAPAAAPAVPNAAGQGHPGPAQYLGDSADRTGFGGLEAVDEISMVAVPDLMAAYQRGAIDLEAVKAVQLGLIAHCELMGDRVAVIDPPPGLNAREIRVWRQETAGYDSKYAALYYPWIKAFDPASGQSRIVPPSGHVAGVWARNDSERGVHKAPANEVVRGAVDLELQITRGEQDLLNPIGVNCIRAFPGRGIRIWGARTLSSDPAWRYLNIRRYFNYLEESILLGTQWVVFEPNDHALWARIRRNVSAFLVNEWRSGALFGARAEDAFYVKCDEETNPPESVDVGRVICEIGIAPVKPAEFVVFRLAQFSSGSGELEE
;
A
#
# COMPACT_ATOMS: atom_id res chain seq x y z
N MET A 1 2.83 -57.49 15.32
CA MET A 1 1.55 -57.74 16.03
C MET A 1 1.88 -58.17 17.45
N PRO A 2 1.15 -57.65 18.44
CA PRO A 2 1.29 -58.13 19.82
C PRO A 2 0.88 -59.60 19.90
N SER A 3 1.66 -60.40 20.62
CA SER A 3 1.36 -61.81 20.89
C SER A 3 0.73 -61.90 22.27
N TYR A 4 -0.55 -62.26 22.31
CA TYR A 4 -1.28 -62.46 23.55
C TYR A 4 -1.17 -63.93 23.97
N LEU A 5 -0.43 -64.21 25.05
CA LEU A 5 -0.11 -65.57 25.51
C LEU A 5 -0.98 -66.06 26.68
N SER A 6 -1.94 -65.26 27.11
CA SER A 6 -2.81 -65.56 28.26
C SER A 6 -4.26 -65.13 28.02
N PRO A 7 -5.26 -65.81 28.59
CA PRO A 7 -6.64 -65.33 28.57
C PRO A 7 -6.79 -64.07 29.45
N GLY A 8 -7.33 -62.98 28.91
CA GLY A 8 -7.53 -61.71 29.63
C GLY A 8 -8.20 -60.64 28.78
N VAL A 9 -8.62 -59.53 29.41
CA VAL A 9 -9.03 -58.31 28.71
C VAL A 9 -7.79 -57.44 28.52
N TYR A 10 -7.44 -57.16 27.28
CA TYR A 10 -6.30 -56.31 26.93
C TYR A 10 -6.82 -54.96 26.44
N VAL A 11 -6.21 -53.89 26.94
CA VAL A 11 -6.43 -52.53 26.48
C VAL A 11 -5.18 -52.12 25.74
N GLU A 12 -5.30 -51.85 24.44
CA GLU A 12 -4.23 -51.27 23.64
C GLU A 12 -4.58 -49.84 23.29
N GLU A 13 -3.61 -48.94 23.46
CA GLU A 13 -3.71 -47.58 22.99
C GLU A 13 -3.34 -47.55 21.51
N VAL A 14 -4.33 -47.85 20.66
CA VAL A 14 -4.21 -47.55 19.24
C VAL A 14 -4.43 -46.05 19.10
N ALA A 15 -3.44 -45.33 18.57
CA ALA A 15 -3.59 -43.91 18.24
C ALA A 15 -4.67 -43.77 17.15
N SER A 16 -5.92 -43.68 17.57
CA SER A 16 -7.05 -43.54 16.67
C SER A 16 -7.29 -42.05 16.42
N GLY A 17 -6.98 -41.62 15.20
CA GLY A 17 -7.66 -40.48 14.59
C GLY A 17 -6.83 -39.21 14.52
N SER A 18 -6.66 -38.76 13.28
CA SER A 18 -6.33 -37.39 12.90
C SER A 18 -7.00 -36.36 13.82
N ARG A 19 -6.24 -35.38 14.30
CA ARG A 19 -6.79 -34.24 15.04
C ARG A 19 -7.86 -33.54 14.18
N PRO A 20 -8.99 -33.10 14.77
CA PRO A 20 -9.93 -32.25 14.06
C PRO A 20 -9.23 -31.03 13.47
N ILE A 21 -9.64 -30.61 12.27
CA ILE A 21 -9.16 -29.36 11.69
C ILE A 21 -9.73 -28.20 12.51
N GLU A 22 -8.85 -27.30 12.96
CA GLU A 22 -9.20 -26.06 13.63
C GLU A 22 -9.06 -24.89 12.66
N GLY A 23 -9.94 -23.90 12.81
CA GLY A 23 -9.90 -22.68 12.02
C GLY A 23 -8.70 -21.81 12.39
N VAL A 24 -7.96 -21.31 11.39
CA VAL A 24 -6.85 -20.38 11.61
C VAL A 24 -7.33 -18.96 11.97
N GLY A 25 -6.43 -18.18 12.57
CA GLY A 25 -6.66 -16.77 12.83
C GLY A 25 -6.74 -15.94 11.54
N THR A 26 -7.74 -15.05 11.44
CA THR A 26 -7.96 -14.21 10.25
C THR A 26 -7.75 -12.71 10.51
N SER A 27 -7.19 -12.38 11.67
CA SER A 27 -7.19 -11.02 12.24
C SER A 27 -5.80 -10.44 12.46
N VAL A 28 -4.74 -11.12 12.03
CA VAL A 28 -3.37 -10.65 12.16
C VAL A 28 -3.03 -9.77 10.97
N ALA A 29 -2.64 -8.52 11.26
CA ALA A 29 -2.24 -7.54 10.24
C ALA A 29 -0.72 -7.39 10.17
N ALA A 30 -0.21 -6.96 9.03
CA ALA A 30 1.15 -6.48 8.87
C ALA A 30 1.15 -5.02 8.39
N PHE A 31 1.90 -4.16 9.08
CA PHE A 31 2.05 -2.75 8.72
C PHE A 31 3.51 -2.45 8.42
N VAL A 32 3.76 -1.93 7.22
CA VAL A 32 5.10 -1.50 6.79
C VAL A 32 5.14 0.01 6.68
N GLY A 33 6.08 0.64 7.38
CA GLY A 33 6.16 2.11 7.37
C GLY A 33 7.32 2.67 8.16
N LEU A 34 7.25 3.96 8.44
CA LEU A 34 8.29 4.74 9.06
C LEU A 34 8.00 4.87 10.55
N ALA A 35 9.02 4.63 11.36
CA ALA A 35 8.97 4.81 12.82
C ALA A 35 10.23 5.54 13.31
N PRO A 36 10.14 6.33 14.38
CA PRO A 36 11.30 7.02 14.94
C PRO A 36 12.32 6.05 15.56
N THR A 37 11.85 4.93 16.11
CA THR A 37 12.69 3.92 16.77
C THR A 37 12.25 2.51 16.38
N GLY A 38 12.94 1.49 16.88
CA GLY A 38 12.61 0.09 16.62
C GLY A 38 13.51 -0.58 15.59
N PRO A 39 13.47 -1.92 15.51
CA PRO A 39 14.35 -2.69 14.65
C PRO A 39 14.02 -2.42 13.17
N LEU A 40 15.05 -2.16 12.37
CA LEU A 40 14.92 -1.88 10.95
C LEU A 40 14.76 -3.20 10.18
N ASN A 41 13.77 -3.25 9.28
CA ASN A 41 13.47 -4.41 8.43
C ASN A 41 13.10 -5.71 9.18
N GLU A 42 12.84 -5.66 10.48
CA GLU A 42 12.52 -6.84 11.27
C GLU A 42 11.02 -6.90 11.58
N PRO A 43 10.29 -7.94 11.11
CA PRO A 43 8.89 -8.15 11.49
C PRO A 43 8.76 -8.31 13.00
N THR A 44 8.22 -7.30 13.67
CA THR A 44 8.07 -7.30 15.13
C THR A 44 6.60 -7.43 15.50
N LEU A 45 6.25 -8.50 16.23
CA LEU A 45 4.90 -8.71 16.73
C LEU A 45 4.57 -7.72 17.86
N VAL A 46 3.46 -7.03 17.71
CA VAL A 46 2.84 -6.20 18.75
C VAL A 46 1.38 -6.62 18.94
N THR A 47 0.97 -6.79 20.20
CA THR A 47 -0.37 -7.28 20.55
C THR A 47 -1.26 -6.20 21.16
N ASN A 48 -0.71 -5.01 21.40
CA ASN A 48 -1.44 -3.85 21.88
C ASN A 48 -0.67 -2.55 21.59
N TRP A 49 -1.35 -1.42 21.78
CA TRP A 49 -0.77 -0.09 21.58
C TRP A 49 0.46 0.19 22.45
N THR A 50 0.45 -0.22 23.72
CA THR A 50 1.58 0.03 24.63
C THR A 50 2.85 -0.69 24.16
N GLN A 51 2.73 -1.91 23.66
CA GLN A 51 3.86 -2.63 23.04
C GLN A 51 4.37 -1.94 21.78
N TYR A 52 3.48 -1.43 20.94
CA TYR A 52 3.87 -0.65 19.76
C TYR A 52 4.69 0.58 20.15
N VAL A 53 4.18 1.41 21.08
CA VAL A 53 4.88 2.62 21.53
C VAL A 53 6.24 2.30 22.14
N ALA A 54 6.33 1.21 22.91
CA ALA A 54 7.59 0.77 23.50
C ALA A 54 8.64 0.34 22.46
N ALA A 55 8.20 -0.28 21.36
CA ALA A 55 9.11 -0.81 20.34
C ALA A 55 9.46 0.24 19.26
N PHE A 56 8.48 1.03 18.82
CA PHE A 56 8.60 1.88 17.63
C PHE A 56 8.50 3.37 17.93
N GLY A 57 8.01 3.75 19.10
CA GLY A 57 7.74 5.14 19.48
C GLY A 57 6.27 5.52 19.32
N ASP A 58 5.93 6.70 19.86
CA ASP A 58 4.58 7.24 19.83
C ASP A 58 4.27 7.96 18.49
N PHE A 59 3.08 8.54 18.39
CA PHE A 59 2.66 9.38 17.26
C PHE A 59 3.76 10.37 16.88
N THR A 60 4.20 10.29 15.63
CA THR A 60 5.28 11.12 15.09
C THR A 60 4.80 11.87 13.88
N ASP A 61 5.11 13.16 13.84
CA ASP A 61 4.71 14.00 12.71
C ASP A 61 5.37 13.56 11.41
N GLY A 62 4.56 13.56 10.36
CA GLY A 62 5.00 13.23 9.01
C GLY A 62 4.82 11.77 8.63
N TYR A 63 4.62 10.84 9.56
CA TYR A 63 4.38 9.43 9.24
C TYR A 63 3.00 8.99 9.74
N TYR A 64 2.43 7.96 9.11
CA TYR A 64 1.10 7.42 9.36
C TYR A 64 1.13 6.02 10.00
N LEU A 65 2.28 5.37 10.12
CA LEU A 65 2.37 4.03 10.72
C LEU A 65 1.74 3.97 12.12
N ALA A 66 2.07 4.92 12.99
CA ALA A 66 1.52 5.01 14.34
C ALA A 66 -0.01 5.18 14.33
N HIS A 67 -0.54 6.08 13.49
CA HIS A 67 -1.99 6.29 13.36
C HIS A 67 -2.71 5.05 12.81
N SER A 68 -2.09 4.32 11.88
CA SER A 68 -2.63 3.09 11.32
C SER A 68 -2.67 1.96 12.35
N VAL A 69 -1.58 1.74 13.10
CA VAL A 69 -1.53 0.72 14.15
C VAL A 69 -2.46 1.06 15.31
N TYR A 70 -2.53 2.33 15.72
CA TYR A 70 -3.50 2.78 16.71
C TYR A 70 -4.95 2.56 16.24
N GLY A 71 -5.24 2.94 14.98
CA GLY A 71 -6.53 2.73 14.34
C GLY A 71 -6.92 1.25 14.27
N PHE A 72 -5.95 0.37 14.00
CA PHE A 72 -6.13 -1.08 13.98
C PHE A 72 -6.58 -1.60 15.35
N PHE A 73 -5.82 -1.33 16.42
CA PHE A 73 -6.16 -1.79 17.77
C PHE A 73 -7.48 -1.18 18.26
N ASN A 74 -7.72 0.11 18.03
CA ASN A 74 -8.97 0.78 18.43
C ASN A 74 -10.21 0.24 17.70
N ASN A 75 -10.03 -0.32 16.49
CA ASN A 75 -11.12 -0.91 15.73
C ASN A 75 -11.36 -2.38 16.01
N GLY A 76 -10.52 -3.05 16.82
CA GLY A 76 -10.69 -4.44 17.26
C GLY A 76 -9.62 -5.41 16.75
N GLY A 77 -8.52 -4.90 16.19
CA GLY A 77 -7.32 -5.69 15.95
C GLY A 77 -6.69 -6.22 17.25
N SER A 78 -6.13 -7.42 17.20
CA SER A 78 -5.54 -8.10 18.38
C SER A 78 -4.03 -8.33 18.26
N ALA A 79 -3.51 -8.51 17.04
CA ALA A 79 -2.11 -8.75 16.79
C ALA A 79 -1.70 -8.12 15.45
N ALA A 80 -0.56 -7.44 15.45
CA ALA A 80 0.03 -6.88 14.24
C ALA A 80 1.54 -7.12 14.20
N TYR A 81 2.05 -7.49 13.03
CA TYR A 81 3.47 -7.40 12.72
C TYR A 81 3.77 -6.00 12.18
N VAL A 82 4.79 -5.36 12.71
CA VAL A 82 5.23 -4.05 12.26
C VAL A 82 6.64 -4.17 11.69
N ILE A 83 6.82 -3.67 10.48
CA ILE A 83 8.13 -3.52 9.85
C ILE A 83 8.43 -2.04 9.71
N ARG A 84 9.46 -1.60 10.42
CA ARG A 84 10.06 -0.29 10.19
C ARG A 84 10.94 -0.35 8.95
N VAL A 85 10.66 0.53 8.00
CA VAL A 85 11.50 0.80 6.83
C VAL A 85 12.03 2.23 6.90
N GLY A 86 13.13 2.51 6.20
CA GLY A 86 13.80 3.81 6.24
C GLY A 86 14.73 4.00 7.44
N GLY A 87 15.85 4.68 7.21
CA GLY A 87 16.99 4.78 8.13
C GLY A 87 18.26 4.21 7.50
N SER A 88 19.43 4.68 7.95
CA SER A 88 20.73 4.14 7.56
C SER A 88 21.03 2.84 8.34
N ALA A 89 21.91 1.98 7.82
CA ALA A 89 22.37 0.79 8.56
C ALA A 89 23.03 1.14 9.92
N GLU A 90 23.53 2.38 10.07
CA GLU A 90 24.05 2.92 11.33
C GLU A 90 22.95 3.19 12.37
N ASP A 91 21.73 3.53 11.94
CA ASP A 91 20.56 3.70 12.81
C ASP A 91 20.07 2.35 13.39
N ALA A 92 20.34 1.24 12.68
CA ALA A 92 20.06 -0.11 13.17
C ALA A 92 21.12 -0.61 14.18
N ALA A 93 22.37 -0.18 14.03
CA ALA A 93 23.47 -0.53 14.94
C ALA A 93 23.42 0.26 16.27
N THR A 94 23.00 1.53 16.24
CA THR A 94 22.86 2.39 17.43
C THR A 94 21.66 2.02 18.31
N ALA A 95 20.60 1.44 17.75
CA ALA A 95 19.45 0.91 18.50
C ALA A 95 19.80 -0.32 19.37
N ARG A 96 20.89 -1.04 19.05
CA ARG A 96 21.39 -2.16 19.86
C ARG A 96 22.24 -1.70 21.07
N GLY A 97 22.49 -0.39 21.25
CA GLY A 97 23.58 0.06 22.13
C GLY A 97 23.41 1.31 23.00
N SER A 98 22.35 2.12 22.92
CA SER A 98 22.37 3.41 23.66
C SER A 98 21.03 3.91 24.22
N SER A 99 21.03 4.19 25.53
CA SER A 99 20.04 5.00 26.25
C SER A 99 19.98 6.45 25.74
N PRO A 100 18.83 7.15 25.85
CA PRO A 100 18.60 8.39 25.15
C PRO A 100 19.32 9.58 25.79
N ALA A 101 20.14 10.27 25.00
CA ALA A 101 20.60 11.62 25.30
C ALA A 101 19.77 12.63 24.50
N ALA A 102 19.26 13.66 25.19
CA ALA A 102 18.67 14.84 24.57
C ALA A 102 19.74 15.67 23.84
N VAL A 103 19.39 16.42 22.78
CA VAL A 103 19.14 17.89 22.74
C VAL A 103 19.19 18.40 21.27
N SER A 104 18.32 19.38 20.98
CA SER A 104 18.53 20.62 20.18
C SER A 104 18.73 20.59 18.66
N GLY A 105 17.94 21.44 18.01
CA GLY A 105 18.49 22.51 17.18
C GLY A 105 18.21 22.42 15.69
N SER A 106 17.20 23.16 15.25
CA SER A 106 16.89 23.50 13.86
C SER A 106 18.12 23.96 13.05
N ALA A 107 18.34 23.35 11.88
CA ALA A 107 19.14 23.90 10.80
C ALA A 107 18.33 23.87 9.49
N ALA A 108 18.28 25.01 8.81
CA ALA A 108 17.54 25.22 7.56
C ALA A 108 18.12 24.37 6.40
N PRO A 109 17.29 23.96 5.41
CA PRO A 109 17.74 23.13 4.30
C PRO A 109 18.70 23.91 3.37
N ALA A 110 19.84 23.28 3.06
CA ALA A 110 20.80 23.74 2.07
C ALA A 110 20.25 23.49 0.65
N ALA A 111 20.34 24.51 -0.22
CA ALA A 111 19.93 24.45 -1.61
C ALA A 111 20.91 23.59 -2.47
N LEU A 112 20.37 22.90 -3.47
CA LEU A 112 21.13 22.12 -4.47
C LEU A 112 22.19 23.01 -5.17
N PRO A 113 23.40 22.49 -5.46
CA PRO A 113 24.42 23.26 -6.16
C PRO A 113 24.02 23.46 -7.64
N PRO A 114 24.03 24.69 -8.18
CA PRO A 114 23.84 24.94 -9.60
C PRO A 114 24.99 24.34 -10.43
N ALA A 115 24.74 24.06 -11.72
CA ALA A 115 25.76 23.58 -12.66
C ALA A 115 27.00 24.51 -12.68
N GLU A 116 28.17 23.98 -13.02
CA GLU A 116 29.43 24.75 -13.03
C GLU A 116 29.26 26.09 -13.76
N PRO A 117 29.37 27.23 -13.05
CA PRO A 117 29.09 28.53 -13.64
C PRO A 117 30.19 28.90 -14.64
N ARG A 118 29.79 29.41 -15.80
CA ARG A 118 30.69 29.99 -16.80
C ARG A 118 30.77 31.50 -16.59
N GLN A 119 31.97 32.05 -16.71
CA GLN A 119 32.20 33.49 -16.59
C GLN A 119 31.66 34.23 -17.80
N LEU A 120 30.94 35.32 -17.56
CA LEU A 120 30.42 36.25 -18.56
C LEU A 120 30.78 37.69 -18.15
N GLY A 121 32.06 38.05 -18.26
CA GLY A 121 32.57 39.35 -17.82
C GLY A 121 32.51 39.50 -16.29
N THR A 122 31.72 40.47 -15.80
CA THR A 122 31.49 40.73 -14.36
C THR A 122 30.32 39.92 -13.76
N PHE A 123 29.80 38.97 -14.54
CA PHE A 123 28.75 38.05 -14.14
C PHE A 123 29.20 36.60 -14.34
N SER A 124 28.50 35.65 -13.73
CA SER A 124 28.57 34.23 -14.08
C SER A 124 27.20 33.69 -14.43
N VAL A 125 27.16 32.72 -15.35
CA VAL A 125 25.94 32.10 -15.84
C VAL A 125 26.02 30.58 -15.71
N SER A 126 24.95 29.96 -15.23
CA SER A 126 24.83 28.51 -15.06
C SER A 126 23.53 28.01 -15.67
N ALA A 127 23.52 26.77 -16.16
CA ALA A 127 22.30 26.13 -16.63
C ALA A 127 21.45 25.66 -15.45
N LEU A 128 20.15 25.94 -15.50
CA LEU A 128 19.15 25.43 -14.54
C LEU A 128 18.56 24.09 -14.99
N ALA A 129 18.61 23.81 -16.29
CA ALA A 129 18.09 22.58 -16.90
C ALA A 129 18.92 22.22 -18.15
N PRO A 130 18.94 20.95 -18.58
CA PRO A 130 19.53 20.58 -19.87
C PRO A 130 18.73 21.17 -21.05
N GLY A 131 19.42 21.46 -22.16
CA GLY A 131 18.77 21.88 -23.42
C GLY A 131 17.94 20.75 -24.02
N ARG A 132 16.85 21.08 -24.72
CA ARG A 132 15.94 20.10 -25.33
C ARG A 132 16.41 19.65 -26.71
N ASN A 133 17.17 20.49 -27.42
CA ASN A 133 17.59 20.27 -28.81
C ASN A 133 19.12 20.29 -28.99
N GLY A 134 19.90 20.51 -27.92
CA GLY A 134 21.37 20.46 -27.95
C GLY A 134 22.00 21.12 -26.72
N ALA A 135 23.29 21.47 -26.82
CA ALA A 135 23.96 22.25 -25.77
C ALA A 135 23.32 23.64 -25.65
N LEU A 136 23.17 24.13 -24.41
CA LEU A 136 22.74 25.49 -24.14
C LEU A 136 23.92 26.44 -24.32
N SER A 137 23.71 27.55 -25.02
CA SER A 137 24.71 28.62 -25.13
C SER A 137 24.07 29.98 -24.87
N VAL A 138 24.82 30.88 -24.25
CA VAL A 138 24.39 32.25 -23.96
C VAL A 138 25.23 33.22 -24.77
N GLU A 139 24.57 34.07 -25.54
CA GLU A 139 25.17 35.07 -26.40
C GLU A 139 24.87 36.48 -25.88
N VAL A 140 25.90 37.32 -25.82
CA VAL A 140 25.79 38.75 -25.54
C VAL A 140 25.91 39.51 -26.85
N ALA A 141 24.88 40.28 -27.19
CA ALA A 141 24.82 41.10 -28.39
C ALA A 141 24.57 42.57 -28.06
N ASP A 142 24.85 43.45 -29.03
CA ASP A 142 24.53 44.87 -28.94
C ASP A 142 23.01 45.10 -28.83
N PRO A 143 22.58 46.08 -28.02
CA PRO A 143 21.18 46.43 -27.92
C PRO A 143 20.69 47.09 -29.22
N GLU A 144 19.42 46.88 -29.56
CA GLU A 144 18.79 47.57 -30.68
C GLU A 144 18.34 48.99 -30.24
N GLY A 145 18.93 50.03 -30.85
CA GLY A 145 18.59 51.45 -30.61
C GLY A 145 19.59 52.26 -29.77
N GLU A 146 19.44 53.58 -29.74
CA GLU A 146 20.26 54.47 -28.90
C GLU A 146 19.89 54.33 -27.42
N GLY A 147 20.88 54.08 -26.56
CA GLY A 147 20.67 53.92 -25.12
C GLY A 147 21.98 53.96 -24.33
N PRO A 148 21.91 53.92 -22.98
CA PRO A 148 23.09 53.94 -22.13
C PRO A 148 24.08 52.81 -22.47
N ALA A 149 25.38 53.08 -22.41
CA ALA A 149 26.46 52.12 -22.75
C ALA A 149 26.42 50.80 -21.96
N GLU A 150 25.68 50.78 -20.84
CA GLU A 150 25.50 49.64 -19.93
C GLU A 150 24.40 48.66 -20.37
N ARG A 151 23.72 48.91 -21.50
CA ARG A 151 22.67 48.04 -22.06
C ARG A 151 23.24 47.01 -23.02
N PHE A 152 22.68 45.80 -22.99
CA PHE A 152 23.01 44.71 -23.90
C PHE A 152 21.85 43.71 -24.03
N LYS A 153 21.88 42.91 -25.09
CA LYS A 153 20.91 41.84 -25.32
C LYS A 153 21.54 40.51 -24.92
N LEU A 154 20.87 39.77 -24.04
CA LEU A 154 21.25 38.42 -23.64
C LEU A 154 20.35 37.41 -24.35
N ILE A 155 20.93 36.53 -25.16
CA ILE A 155 20.20 35.55 -25.96
C ILE A 155 20.60 34.15 -25.50
N VAL A 156 19.63 33.35 -25.06
CA VAL A 156 19.81 31.93 -24.73
C VAL A 156 19.44 31.10 -25.95
N LYS A 157 20.36 30.24 -26.40
CA LYS A 157 20.16 29.33 -27.52
C LYS A 157 20.18 27.88 -27.05
N ASP A 158 19.31 27.06 -27.62
CA ASP A 158 19.25 25.60 -27.43
C ASP A 158 19.47 24.94 -28.80
N GLY A 159 20.56 24.19 -28.95
CA GLY A 159 20.94 23.60 -30.25
C GLY A 159 21.17 24.64 -31.35
N GLY A 160 21.69 25.82 -30.98
CA GLY A 160 21.95 26.94 -31.91
C GLY A 160 20.75 27.83 -32.24
N LYS A 161 19.53 27.46 -31.80
CA LYS A 161 18.31 28.25 -32.02
C LYS A 161 18.00 29.11 -30.80
N ALA A 162 17.72 30.40 -30.99
CA ALA A 162 17.35 31.30 -29.90
C ALA A 162 16.00 30.88 -29.28
N VAL A 163 16.01 30.61 -27.97
CA VAL A 163 14.85 30.17 -27.18
C VAL A 163 14.40 31.19 -26.15
N GLU A 164 15.32 31.98 -25.57
CA GLU A 164 15.00 33.10 -24.68
C GLU A 164 15.85 34.32 -25.07
N SER A 165 15.30 35.53 -24.95
CA SER A 165 16.03 36.77 -25.22
C SER A 165 15.62 37.86 -24.23
N PHE A 166 16.60 38.59 -23.73
CA PHE A 166 16.43 39.61 -22.70
C PHE A 166 17.19 40.89 -23.06
N ASP A 167 16.48 42.02 -23.10
CA ASP A 167 17.09 43.35 -23.17
C ASP A 167 17.40 43.83 -21.75
N VAL A 168 18.68 43.78 -21.37
CA VAL A 168 19.13 43.92 -19.99
C VAL A 168 20.21 44.99 -19.84
N SER A 169 20.53 45.33 -18.59
CA SER A 169 21.59 46.27 -18.25
C SER A 169 22.44 45.73 -17.11
N ALA A 170 23.74 46.06 -17.14
CA ALA A 170 24.68 45.78 -16.06
C ALA A 170 24.46 46.67 -14.82
N LYS A 171 23.66 47.74 -14.93
CA LYS A 171 23.40 48.69 -13.85
C LYS A 171 22.52 48.10 -12.75
N LYS A 172 23.10 47.89 -11.58
CA LYS A 172 22.38 47.42 -10.39
C LYS A 172 21.33 48.45 -9.94
N GLY A 173 20.11 47.98 -9.66
CA GLY A 173 18.99 48.81 -9.21
C GLY A 173 18.08 49.37 -10.32
N GLY A 174 18.41 49.17 -11.59
CA GLY A 174 17.50 49.46 -12.71
C GLY A 174 16.46 48.36 -12.93
N ARG A 175 15.26 48.69 -13.44
CA ARG A 175 14.21 47.69 -13.77
C ARG A 175 14.68 46.64 -14.79
N SER A 176 15.67 46.97 -15.62
CA SER A 176 16.27 46.08 -16.62
C SER A 176 17.54 45.38 -16.12
N TYR A 177 17.79 45.33 -14.81
CA TYR A 177 19.00 44.71 -14.27
C TYR A 177 19.07 43.21 -14.60
N VAL A 178 20.20 42.76 -15.16
CA VAL A 178 20.36 41.43 -15.75
C VAL A 178 20.06 40.28 -14.79
N VAL A 179 20.55 40.32 -13.54
CA VAL A 179 20.34 39.23 -12.56
C VAL A 179 18.87 39.12 -12.19
N THR A 180 18.18 40.24 -11.97
CA THR A 180 16.75 40.25 -11.62
C THR A 180 15.90 39.78 -12.81
N GLN A 181 16.17 40.30 -14.01
CA GLN A 181 15.41 39.93 -15.22
C GLN A 181 15.56 38.46 -15.56
N VAL A 182 16.76 37.89 -15.46
CA VAL A 182 16.99 36.46 -15.72
C VAL A 182 16.34 35.61 -14.64
N LYS A 183 16.46 35.98 -13.36
CA LYS A 183 15.84 35.24 -12.25
C LYS A 183 14.31 35.19 -12.32
N GLU A 184 13.67 36.26 -12.80
CA GLU A 184 12.21 36.34 -12.89
C GLU A 184 11.64 35.67 -14.15
N ARG A 185 12.41 35.62 -15.25
CA ARG A 185 11.86 35.28 -16.58
C ARG A 185 12.53 34.10 -17.27
N SER A 186 13.75 33.71 -16.89
CA SER A 186 14.43 32.56 -17.50
C SER A 186 14.02 31.26 -16.84
N LYS A 187 13.78 30.24 -17.66
CA LYS A 187 13.55 28.86 -17.20
C LYS A 187 14.77 27.96 -17.40
N LEU A 188 15.80 28.45 -18.10
CA LEU A 188 16.92 27.66 -18.59
C LEU A 188 18.25 28.04 -17.96
N ILE A 189 18.42 29.29 -17.51
CA ILE A 189 19.69 29.78 -16.97
C ILE A 189 19.51 30.60 -15.69
N ALA A 190 20.54 30.63 -14.86
CA ALA A 190 20.68 31.55 -13.74
C ALA A 190 21.94 32.40 -13.92
N VAL A 191 21.84 33.70 -13.61
CA VAL A 191 22.95 34.66 -13.67
C VAL A 191 23.23 35.21 -12.28
N THR A 192 24.50 35.26 -11.88
CA THR A 192 24.95 35.83 -10.60
C THR A 192 26.06 36.86 -10.80
N GLU A 193 26.23 37.76 -9.83
CA GLU A 193 27.30 38.78 -9.81
C GLU A 193 28.63 38.12 -9.43
N THR A 194 29.71 38.39 -10.17
CA THR A 194 31.07 37.96 -9.80
C THR A 194 31.98 39.13 -9.40
N ALA A 195 31.49 40.37 -9.50
CA ALA A 195 32.18 41.59 -9.07
C ALA A 195 31.31 42.45 -8.12
N PRO A 196 31.91 43.30 -7.26
CA PRO A 196 31.17 44.21 -6.39
C PRO A 196 30.33 45.23 -7.18
N ALA A 197 29.24 45.73 -6.57
CA ALA A 197 28.24 46.57 -7.23
C ALA A 197 28.77 47.83 -7.96
N GLY A 198 29.92 48.37 -7.56
CA GLY A 198 30.56 49.54 -8.18
C GLY A 198 31.50 49.22 -9.36
N GLN A 199 31.70 47.95 -9.68
CA GLN A 199 32.58 47.48 -10.75
C GLN A 199 31.83 46.63 -11.79
N LEU A 200 30.50 46.56 -11.71
CA LEU A 200 29.67 45.87 -12.68
C LEU A 200 29.70 46.62 -14.01
N ALA A 201 30.19 45.95 -15.05
CA ALA A 201 30.29 46.48 -16.39
C ALA A 201 29.57 45.56 -17.38
N ARG A 202 29.10 46.14 -18.49
CA ARG A 202 28.56 45.38 -19.60
C ARG A 202 29.60 44.34 -20.07
N PRO A 203 29.24 43.04 -20.18
CA PRO A 203 30.12 42.04 -20.79
C PRO A 203 30.38 42.35 -22.26
N GLU A 204 31.58 42.00 -22.74
CA GLU A 204 31.90 42.04 -24.16
C GLU A 204 30.99 41.08 -24.96
N ASN A 205 30.78 41.36 -26.25
CA ASN A 205 29.98 40.49 -27.11
C ASN A 205 30.70 39.15 -27.29
N GLN A 206 30.13 38.10 -26.72
CA GLN A 206 30.68 36.75 -26.75
C GLN A 206 29.55 35.73 -26.67
N THR A 207 29.83 34.53 -27.19
CA THR A 207 28.96 33.36 -27.03
C THR A 207 29.67 32.36 -26.13
N VAL A 208 29.01 32.01 -25.02
CA VAL A 208 29.52 31.07 -24.02
C VAL A 208 28.65 29.83 -24.03
N GLU A 209 29.26 28.67 -24.33
CA GLU A 209 28.60 27.38 -24.18
C GLU A 209 28.55 26.97 -22.71
N LEU A 210 27.35 26.65 -22.23
CA LEU A 210 27.15 26.15 -20.88
C LEU A 210 27.40 24.65 -20.88
N PRO A 211 28.21 24.13 -19.93
CA PRO A 211 28.31 22.69 -19.74
C PRO A 211 26.91 22.16 -19.44
N ALA A 212 26.55 21.03 -20.04
CA ALA A 212 25.27 20.39 -19.77
C ALA A 212 25.12 20.21 -18.25
N ALA A 213 24.00 20.66 -17.67
CA ALA A 213 23.62 20.23 -16.34
C ALA A 213 23.72 18.69 -16.34
N PRO A 214 24.37 18.07 -15.34
CA PRO A 214 24.67 16.64 -15.39
C PRO A 214 23.41 15.88 -15.77
N ALA A 215 23.47 15.21 -16.93
CA ALA A 215 22.41 14.32 -17.36
C ALA A 215 22.18 13.33 -16.22
N ALA A 216 20.92 13.09 -15.86
CA ALA A 216 20.59 12.04 -14.92
C ALA A 216 21.29 10.76 -15.39
N ALA A 217 22.29 10.32 -14.64
CA ALA A 217 22.94 9.05 -14.90
C ALA A 217 21.87 7.95 -14.86
N PRO A 218 22.02 6.86 -15.63
CA PRO A 218 21.18 5.69 -15.45
C PRO A 218 21.21 5.30 -13.98
N ALA A 219 20.05 4.95 -13.41
CA ALA A 219 19.91 4.64 -11.99
C ALA A 219 20.86 3.51 -11.56
N VAL A 220 22.04 3.89 -11.09
CA VAL A 220 22.86 3.12 -10.17
C VAL A 220 22.37 3.55 -8.78
N PRO A 221 21.98 2.63 -7.89
CA PRO A 221 21.30 2.96 -6.64
C PRO A 221 22.22 3.83 -5.78
N ASN A 222 21.91 5.12 -5.71
CA ASN A 222 22.70 6.02 -4.89
C ASN A 222 22.37 5.76 -3.42
N ALA A 223 23.38 5.26 -2.72
CA ALA A 223 23.42 5.14 -1.28
C ALA A 223 23.19 6.52 -0.61
N ALA A 224 22.37 6.50 0.43
CA ALA A 224 22.32 7.41 1.57
C ALA A 224 22.48 8.92 1.31
N GLY A 225 21.35 9.62 1.23
CA GLY A 225 21.28 11.07 1.39
C GLY A 225 19.86 11.52 1.77
N GLN A 226 19.66 11.82 3.07
CA GLN A 226 18.43 12.30 3.73
C GLN A 226 17.26 11.30 3.88
N GLY A 227 17.46 10.28 4.73
CA GLY A 227 16.50 9.78 5.73
C GLY A 227 15.13 9.22 5.29
N HIS A 228 14.78 9.21 4.01
CA HIS A 228 13.46 8.77 3.55
C HIS A 228 13.57 7.55 2.62
N PRO A 229 12.72 6.53 2.82
CA PRO A 229 12.77 5.32 2.02
C PRO A 229 12.31 5.58 0.58
N GLY A 230 13.17 5.20 -0.36
CA GLY A 230 12.77 5.02 -1.75
C GLY A 230 11.96 3.74 -1.95
N PRO A 231 11.40 3.50 -3.15
CA PRO A 231 10.50 2.37 -3.42
C PRO A 231 11.09 1.01 -3.05
N ALA A 232 12.38 0.81 -3.36
CA ALA A 232 13.10 -0.43 -3.07
C ALA A 232 13.13 -0.80 -1.58
N GLN A 233 13.09 0.18 -0.67
CA GLN A 233 13.09 -0.10 0.77
C GLN A 233 11.72 -0.57 1.28
N TYR A 234 10.63 -0.17 0.61
CA TYR A 234 9.31 -0.71 0.92
C TYR A 234 9.14 -2.12 0.37
N LEU A 235 9.51 -2.35 -0.90
CA LEU A 235 9.50 -3.66 -1.55
C LEU A 235 10.37 -4.65 -0.76
N GLY A 236 11.64 -4.28 -0.58
CA GLY A 236 12.65 -5.13 0.03
C GLY A 236 12.93 -6.40 -0.77
N ASP A 237 13.57 -7.35 -0.11
CA ASP A 237 13.98 -8.64 -0.64
C ASP A 237 13.69 -9.74 0.39
N SER A 238 13.21 -10.89 -0.08
CA SER A 238 12.82 -12.03 0.76
C SER A 238 14.03 -12.73 1.37
N ALA A 239 15.11 -12.92 0.62
CA ALA A 239 16.32 -13.58 1.10
C ALA A 239 17.02 -12.73 2.17
N ASP A 240 17.08 -11.41 1.95
CA ASP A 240 17.65 -10.46 2.90
C ASP A 240 16.66 -10.03 4.00
N ARG A 241 15.40 -10.48 3.91
CA ARG A 241 14.29 -10.16 4.83
C ARG A 241 14.13 -8.66 5.06
N THR A 242 14.05 -7.89 3.97
CA THR A 242 13.85 -6.44 4.02
C THR A 242 12.48 -6.03 3.50
N GLY A 243 12.03 -4.81 3.83
CA GLY A 243 10.74 -4.30 3.36
C GLY A 243 9.57 -5.24 3.72
N PHE A 244 8.53 -5.27 2.89
CA PHE A 244 7.48 -6.27 3.04
C PHE A 244 7.90 -7.67 2.54
N GLY A 245 9.00 -7.80 1.78
CA GLY A 245 9.58 -9.11 1.45
C GLY A 245 9.92 -9.95 2.69
N GLY A 246 10.30 -9.31 3.80
CA GLY A 246 10.53 -9.99 5.08
C GLY A 246 9.28 -10.66 5.70
N LEU A 247 8.07 -10.33 5.23
CA LEU A 247 6.81 -10.93 5.72
C LEU A 247 6.59 -12.36 5.18
N GLU A 248 7.36 -12.81 4.19
CA GLU A 248 7.27 -14.19 3.68
C GLU A 248 7.65 -15.23 4.73
N ALA A 249 8.47 -14.85 5.73
CA ALA A 249 8.85 -15.73 6.82
C ALA A 249 7.80 -15.83 7.94
N VAL A 250 6.65 -15.16 7.80
CA VAL A 250 5.61 -15.09 8.83
C VAL A 250 4.27 -15.54 8.23
N ASP A 251 3.86 -16.74 8.58
CA ASP A 251 2.68 -17.41 7.98
C ASP A 251 1.35 -16.89 8.55
N GLU A 252 1.33 -16.41 9.80
CA GLU A 252 0.07 -16.05 10.49
C GLU A 252 -0.61 -14.77 9.94
N ILE A 253 0.03 -14.04 9.02
CA ILE A 253 -0.45 -12.75 8.52
C ILE A 253 -1.62 -12.96 7.56
N SER A 254 -2.71 -12.24 7.80
CA SER A 254 -3.94 -12.31 6.98
C SER A 254 -4.22 -11.05 6.16
N MET A 255 -3.57 -9.92 6.49
CA MET A 255 -3.74 -8.65 5.79
C MET A 255 -2.49 -7.78 5.88
N VAL A 256 -2.18 -7.04 4.82
CA VAL A 256 -0.95 -6.23 4.74
C VAL A 256 -1.27 -4.81 4.26
N ALA A 257 -0.68 -3.80 4.90
CA ALA A 257 -0.83 -2.39 4.55
C ALA A 257 0.49 -1.62 4.62
N VAL A 258 0.66 -0.62 3.75
CA VAL A 258 1.84 0.25 3.68
C VAL A 258 1.43 1.72 3.79
N PRO A 259 0.97 2.18 4.97
CA PRO A 259 0.35 3.51 5.13
C PRO A 259 1.33 4.65 4.82
N ASP A 260 2.61 4.48 5.11
CA ASP A 260 3.64 5.52 4.92
C ASP A 260 4.11 5.69 3.48
N LEU A 261 3.67 4.81 2.57
CA LEU A 261 3.85 5.04 1.15
C LEU A 261 3.23 6.39 0.74
N MET A 262 2.06 6.70 1.31
CA MET A 262 1.37 7.96 1.03
C MET A 262 2.07 9.15 1.67
N ALA A 263 2.67 8.97 2.85
CA ALA A 263 3.49 10.01 3.48
C ALA A 263 4.76 10.31 2.65
N ALA A 264 5.42 9.28 2.11
CA ALA A 264 6.55 9.44 1.20
C ALA A 264 6.15 10.20 -0.08
N TYR A 265 4.98 9.89 -0.64
CA TYR A 265 4.42 10.62 -1.78
C TYR A 265 4.13 12.09 -1.46
N GLN A 266 3.44 12.39 -0.36
CA GLN A 266 3.10 13.76 0.04
C GLN A 266 4.34 14.65 0.27
N ARG A 267 5.47 14.05 0.65
CA ARG A 267 6.76 14.75 0.80
C ARG A 267 7.56 14.89 -0.49
N GLY A 268 7.09 14.30 -1.60
CA GLY A 268 7.84 14.25 -2.86
C GLY A 268 9.08 13.35 -2.81
N ALA A 269 9.17 12.45 -1.82
CA ALA A 269 10.25 11.46 -1.76
C ALA A 269 10.10 10.35 -2.81
N ILE A 270 8.85 10.11 -3.23
CA ILE A 270 8.49 9.22 -4.33
C ILE A 270 7.40 9.88 -5.17
N ASP A 271 7.34 9.55 -6.46
CA ASP A 271 6.28 9.99 -7.36
C ASP A 271 5.12 8.96 -7.45
N LEU A 272 4.10 9.27 -8.25
CA LEU A 272 2.94 8.38 -8.43
C LEU A 272 3.29 7.05 -9.10
N GLU A 273 4.32 7.03 -9.96
CA GLU A 273 4.78 5.80 -10.62
C GLU A 273 5.42 4.86 -9.60
N ALA A 274 6.25 5.39 -8.72
CA ALA A 274 6.81 4.69 -7.59
C ALA A 274 5.73 4.19 -6.60
N VAL A 275 4.72 5.01 -6.28
CA VAL A 275 3.58 4.58 -5.46
C VAL A 275 2.91 3.36 -6.09
N LYS A 276 2.63 3.43 -7.41
CA LYS A 276 2.04 2.32 -8.15
C LYS A 276 2.93 1.08 -8.11
N ALA A 277 4.23 1.23 -8.29
CA ALA A 277 5.18 0.11 -8.27
C ALA A 277 5.19 -0.61 -6.91
N VAL A 278 5.23 0.14 -5.80
CA VAL A 278 5.20 -0.46 -4.46
C VAL A 278 3.86 -1.15 -4.19
N GLN A 279 2.73 -0.55 -4.59
CA GLN A 279 1.41 -1.17 -4.45
C GLN A 279 1.28 -2.44 -5.30
N LEU A 280 1.79 -2.46 -6.53
CA LEU A 280 1.84 -3.67 -7.36
C LEU A 280 2.69 -4.76 -6.71
N GLY A 281 3.86 -4.40 -6.14
CA GLY A 281 4.68 -5.35 -5.40
C GLY A 281 3.97 -5.92 -4.17
N LEU A 282 3.22 -5.10 -3.44
CA LEU A 282 2.41 -5.54 -2.30
C LEU A 282 1.30 -6.51 -2.74
N ILE A 283 0.63 -6.22 -3.85
CA ILE A 283 -0.39 -7.10 -4.44
C ILE A 283 0.24 -8.42 -4.87
N ALA A 284 1.36 -8.38 -5.58
CA ALA A 284 2.09 -9.57 -6.02
C ALA A 284 2.56 -10.44 -4.84
N HIS A 285 3.02 -9.82 -3.75
CA HIS A 285 3.34 -10.55 -2.51
C HIS A 285 2.10 -11.28 -1.96
N CYS A 286 0.94 -10.61 -1.89
CA CYS A 286 -0.29 -11.24 -1.40
C CYS A 286 -0.78 -12.36 -2.34
N GLU A 287 -0.60 -12.20 -3.66
CA GLU A 287 -0.90 -13.23 -4.66
C GLU A 287 0.01 -14.46 -4.53
N LEU A 288 1.30 -14.23 -4.27
CA LEU A 288 2.29 -15.30 -4.11
C LEU A 288 2.01 -16.11 -2.84
N MET A 289 1.74 -15.44 -1.71
CA MET A 289 1.48 -16.11 -0.44
C MET A 289 0.11 -16.80 -0.40
N GLY A 290 -0.91 -16.23 -1.04
CA GLY A 290 -2.23 -16.85 -1.18
C GLY A 290 -3.11 -16.84 0.08
N ASP A 291 -2.54 -16.53 1.25
CA ASP A 291 -3.17 -16.52 2.58
C ASP A 291 -3.60 -15.10 3.04
N ARG A 292 -3.03 -14.04 2.47
CA ARG A 292 -3.19 -12.64 2.91
C ARG A 292 -3.76 -11.72 1.85
N VAL A 293 -4.33 -10.59 2.27
CA VAL A 293 -4.93 -9.58 1.37
C VAL A 293 -4.34 -8.19 1.60
N ALA A 294 -3.98 -7.50 0.52
CA ALA A 294 -3.48 -6.13 0.54
C ALA A 294 -4.62 -5.12 0.79
N VAL A 295 -4.44 -4.24 1.77
CA VAL A 295 -5.31 -3.09 2.02
C VAL A 295 -4.67 -1.86 1.37
N ILE A 296 -5.29 -1.38 0.29
CA ILE A 296 -4.72 -0.34 -0.57
C ILE A 296 -5.32 1.02 -0.23
N ASP A 297 -4.44 1.99 0.04
CA ASP A 297 -4.78 3.40 0.16
C ASP A 297 -4.54 4.12 -1.18
N PRO A 298 -5.50 4.90 -1.70
CA PRO A 298 -5.23 5.74 -2.86
C PRO A 298 -4.43 6.99 -2.50
N PRO A 299 -3.82 7.67 -3.48
CA PRO A 299 -3.24 9.00 -3.26
C PRO A 299 -4.24 9.96 -2.60
N PRO A 300 -3.78 10.84 -1.69
CA PRO A 300 -4.64 11.77 -0.96
C PRO A 300 -5.19 12.87 -1.88
N GLY A 301 -6.29 13.50 -1.47
CA GLY A 301 -6.84 14.69 -2.13
C GLY A 301 -7.54 14.46 -3.46
N LEU A 302 -7.69 13.20 -3.91
CA LEU A 302 -8.41 12.87 -5.13
C LEU A 302 -9.92 12.98 -4.91
N ASN A 303 -10.63 13.60 -5.86
CA ASN A 303 -12.10 13.57 -5.90
C ASN A 303 -12.63 12.26 -6.52
N ALA A 304 -13.95 12.07 -6.52
CA ALA A 304 -14.59 10.85 -7.03
C ALA A 304 -14.30 10.54 -8.51
N ARG A 305 -14.09 11.55 -9.35
CA ARG A 305 -13.72 11.33 -10.76
C ARG A 305 -12.25 10.95 -10.89
N GLU A 306 -11.39 11.61 -10.13
CA GLU A 306 -9.95 11.36 -10.14
C GLU A 306 -9.61 9.98 -9.56
N ILE A 307 -10.27 9.55 -8.48
CA ILE A 307 -10.08 8.20 -7.94
C ILE A 307 -10.54 7.13 -8.94
N ARG A 308 -11.58 7.40 -9.73
CA ARG A 308 -11.98 6.52 -10.83
C ARG A 308 -10.89 6.40 -11.88
N VAL A 309 -10.31 7.53 -12.31
CA VAL A 309 -9.20 7.57 -13.28
C VAL A 309 -7.97 6.88 -12.70
N TRP A 310 -7.59 7.17 -11.46
CA TRP A 310 -6.51 6.50 -10.76
C TRP A 310 -6.72 4.99 -10.77
N ARG A 311 -7.89 4.52 -10.33
CA ARG A 311 -8.19 3.08 -10.24
C ARG A 311 -8.17 2.38 -11.60
N GLN A 312 -8.75 2.97 -12.64
CA GLN A 312 -8.95 2.32 -13.94
C GLN A 312 -7.81 2.54 -14.94
N GLU A 313 -7.26 3.76 -14.99
CA GLU A 313 -6.33 4.18 -16.04
C GLU A 313 -4.89 4.26 -15.53
N THR A 314 -4.67 4.79 -14.33
CA THR A 314 -3.30 5.00 -13.80
C THR A 314 -2.76 3.75 -13.11
N ALA A 315 -3.45 3.26 -12.08
CA ALA A 315 -3.09 2.09 -11.30
C ALA A 315 -3.36 0.80 -12.08
N GLY A 316 -4.58 0.63 -12.60
CA GLY A 316 -4.94 -0.52 -13.44
C GLY A 316 -4.83 -1.88 -12.74
N TYR A 317 -4.97 -1.92 -11.41
CA TYR A 317 -4.86 -3.16 -10.62
C TYR A 317 -5.94 -4.16 -11.00
N ASP A 318 -5.64 -5.46 -11.03
CA ASP A 318 -6.66 -6.50 -11.16
C ASP A 318 -6.22 -7.68 -10.31
N SER A 319 -6.75 -7.76 -9.09
CA SER A 319 -6.39 -8.81 -8.16
C SER A 319 -7.51 -9.09 -7.17
N LYS A 320 -7.74 -10.38 -6.91
CA LYS A 320 -8.61 -10.83 -5.82
C LYS A 320 -7.96 -10.64 -4.44
N TYR A 321 -6.64 -10.49 -4.37
CA TYR A 321 -5.87 -10.34 -3.12
C TYR A 321 -5.64 -8.88 -2.73
N ALA A 322 -6.47 -7.96 -3.23
CA ALA A 322 -6.39 -6.54 -2.90
C ALA A 322 -7.77 -5.91 -2.72
N ALA A 323 -7.87 -4.95 -1.80
CA ALA A 323 -9.06 -4.12 -1.61
C ALA A 323 -8.66 -2.66 -1.39
N LEU A 324 -9.25 -1.75 -2.16
CA LEU A 324 -8.98 -0.31 -2.05
C LEU A 324 -10.09 0.37 -1.25
N TYR A 325 -9.70 1.23 -0.30
CA TYR A 325 -10.63 2.00 0.54
C TYR A 325 -10.46 3.50 0.32
N TYR A 326 -11.58 4.19 0.15
CA TYR A 326 -11.64 5.61 -0.18
C TYR A 326 -12.90 6.22 0.44
N PRO A 327 -12.94 7.49 0.85
CA PRO A 327 -11.83 8.44 0.94
C PRO A 327 -11.00 8.23 2.20
N TRP A 328 -9.97 9.05 2.37
CA TRP A 328 -9.22 9.10 3.61
C TRP A 328 -10.10 9.57 4.76
N ILE A 329 -9.70 9.22 5.98
CA ILE A 329 -10.46 9.52 7.19
C ILE A 329 -9.78 10.62 7.99
N LYS A 330 -10.57 11.42 8.68
CA LYS A 330 -10.10 12.42 9.63
C LYS A 330 -10.13 11.80 11.03
N ALA A 331 -8.97 11.61 11.65
CA ALA A 331 -8.84 11.07 12.99
C ALA A 331 -8.20 12.10 13.94
N PHE A 332 -8.49 12.01 15.24
CA PHE A 332 -7.81 12.82 16.24
C PHE A 332 -6.37 12.33 16.41
N ASP A 333 -5.41 13.26 16.35
CA ASP A 333 -4.00 13.00 16.56
C ASP A 333 -3.60 13.45 17.97
N PRO A 334 -3.29 12.51 18.90
CA PRO A 334 -2.91 12.84 20.26
C PRO A 334 -1.61 13.64 20.37
N ALA A 335 -0.68 13.52 19.42
CA ALA A 335 0.59 14.24 19.48
C ALA A 335 0.43 15.72 19.18
N SER A 336 -0.36 16.07 18.15
CA SER A 336 -0.61 17.46 17.78
C SER A 336 -1.82 18.08 18.50
N GLY A 337 -2.67 17.25 19.11
CA GLY A 337 -3.94 17.68 19.71
C GLY A 337 -4.98 18.15 18.68
N GLN A 338 -4.74 17.88 17.39
CA GLN A 338 -5.59 18.29 16.28
C GLN A 338 -6.07 17.09 15.49
N SER A 339 -7.12 17.29 14.69
CA SER A 339 -7.57 16.24 13.76
C SER A 339 -6.74 16.26 12.48
N ARG A 340 -6.24 15.09 12.07
CA ARG A 340 -5.41 14.87 10.88
C ARG A 340 -6.12 13.95 9.88
N ILE A 341 -5.89 14.18 8.60
CA ILE A 341 -6.30 13.26 7.53
C ILE A 341 -5.27 12.13 7.44
N VAL A 342 -5.72 10.89 7.63
CA VAL A 342 -4.90 9.68 7.68
C VAL A 342 -5.42 8.63 6.69
N PRO A 343 -4.53 7.77 6.14
CA PRO A 343 -4.95 6.69 5.26
C PRO A 343 -5.89 5.72 6.00
N PRO A 344 -6.93 5.19 5.33
CA PRO A 344 -7.93 4.33 5.97
C PRO A 344 -7.41 2.92 6.31
N SER A 345 -6.35 2.43 5.66
CA SER A 345 -5.91 1.03 5.75
C SER A 345 -5.79 0.47 7.17
N GLY A 346 -5.19 1.21 8.11
CA GLY A 346 -5.04 0.76 9.50
C GLY A 346 -6.38 0.59 10.22
N HIS A 347 -7.28 1.56 10.07
CA HIS A 347 -8.60 1.49 10.71
C HIS A 347 -9.47 0.41 10.08
N VAL A 348 -9.40 0.26 8.76
CA VAL A 348 -10.10 -0.78 8.01
C VAL A 348 -9.63 -2.17 8.40
N ALA A 349 -8.31 -2.40 8.52
CA ALA A 349 -7.75 -3.65 8.99
C ALA A 349 -8.29 -4.02 10.39
N GLY A 350 -8.41 -3.04 11.29
CA GLY A 350 -9.00 -3.27 12.61
C GLY A 350 -10.49 -3.61 12.54
N VAL A 351 -11.23 -3.00 11.61
CA VAL A 351 -12.65 -3.33 11.36
C VAL A 351 -12.78 -4.75 10.81
N TRP A 352 -11.88 -5.21 9.94
CA TRP A 352 -11.85 -6.59 9.47
C TRP A 352 -11.65 -7.56 10.63
N ALA A 353 -10.66 -7.32 11.50
CA ALA A 353 -10.41 -8.15 12.67
C ALA A 353 -11.63 -8.23 13.61
N ARG A 354 -12.25 -7.08 13.91
CA ARG A 354 -13.47 -7.04 14.73
C ARG A 354 -14.61 -7.82 14.10
N ASN A 355 -14.86 -7.57 12.81
CA ASN A 355 -15.89 -8.24 12.05
C ASN A 355 -15.76 -9.75 12.12
N ASP A 356 -14.54 -10.25 11.93
CA ASP A 356 -14.26 -11.67 11.93
C ASP A 356 -14.45 -12.28 13.32
N SER A 357 -14.00 -11.58 14.37
CA SER A 357 -14.18 -12.05 15.76
C SER A 357 -15.65 -12.09 16.20
N GLU A 358 -16.48 -11.15 15.72
CA GLU A 358 -17.88 -11.01 16.14
C GLU A 358 -18.84 -11.84 15.28
N ARG A 359 -18.51 -12.04 13.99
CA ARG A 359 -19.45 -12.58 12.98
C ARG A 359 -18.84 -13.63 12.06
N GLY A 360 -17.55 -13.90 12.14
CA GLY A 360 -16.83 -14.79 11.24
C GLY A 360 -16.41 -14.13 9.92
N VAL A 361 -15.32 -14.62 9.34
CA VAL A 361 -14.70 -14.09 8.11
C VAL A 361 -15.61 -14.16 6.88
N HIS A 362 -16.59 -15.07 6.89
CA HIS A 362 -17.59 -15.22 5.83
C HIS A 362 -18.54 -14.01 5.71
N LYS A 363 -18.68 -13.20 6.76
CA LYS A 363 -19.52 -11.99 6.74
C LYS A 363 -18.72 -10.80 6.19
N ALA A 364 -19.30 -10.08 5.23
CA ALA A 364 -18.71 -8.88 4.63
C ALA A 364 -18.38 -7.79 5.66
N PRO A 365 -17.13 -7.28 5.74
CA PRO A 365 -16.73 -6.21 6.66
C PRO A 365 -17.18 -4.82 6.16
N ALA A 366 -18.48 -4.70 5.84
CA ALA A 366 -19.15 -3.47 5.44
C ALA A 366 -20.36 -3.21 6.35
N ASN A 367 -20.90 -1.98 6.28
CA ASN A 367 -21.87 -1.45 7.25
C ASN A 367 -21.33 -1.37 8.69
N GLU A 368 -20.00 -1.41 8.84
CA GLU A 368 -19.28 -1.35 10.10
C GLU A 368 -18.84 0.07 10.44
N VAL A 369 -18.99 0.47 11.70
CA VAL A 369 -18.57 1.79 12.18
C VAL A 369 -17.04 1.85 12.28
N VAL A 370 -16.45 2.93 11.76
CA VAL A 370 -15.02 3.21 11.90
C VAL A 370 -14.79 3.97 13.20
N ARG A 371 -14.29 3.30 14.24
CA ARG A 371 -13.99 3.90 15.55
C ARG A 371 -12.79 4.83 15.43
N GLY A 372 -12.86 5.99 16.07
CA GLY A 372 -11.81 7.02 16.01
C GLY A 372 -11.86 7.95 14.80
N ALA A 373 -12.69 7.64 13.79
CA ALA A 373 -12.94 8.55 12.68
C ALA A 373 -13.91 9.66 13.12
N VAL A 374 -13.45 10.91 13.02
CA VAL A 374 -14.20 12.12 13.36
C VAL A 374 -14.95 12.64 12.13
N ASP A 375 -14.31 12.60 10.96
CA ASP A 375 -14.89 13.01 9.68
C ASP A 375 -14.23 12.25 8.52
N LEU A 376 -14.62 12.56 7.29
CA LEU A 376 -13.99 12.08 6.06
C LEU A 376 -13.28 13.25 5.35
N GLU A 377 -12.23 12.92 4.58
CA GLU A 377 -11.59 13.90 3.70
C GLU A 377 -12.59 14.47 2.68
N LEU A 378 -13.45 13.60 2.13
CA LEU A 378 -14.51 13.97 1.20
C LEU A 378 -15.81 13.26 1.56
N GLN A 379 -16.94 13.95 1.46
CA GLN A 379 -18.25 13.33 1.64
C GLN A 379 -18.75 12.75 0.32
N ILE A 380 -18.81 11.41 0.23
CA ILE A 380 -19.22 10.72 -0.99
C ILE A 380 -20.74 10.66 -1.11
N THR A 381 -21.25 11.20 -2.22
CA THR A 381 -22.66 11.14 -2.59
C THR A 381 -23.02 9.77 -3.15
N ARG A 382 -24.33 9.49 -3.29
CA ARG A 382 -24.81 8.25 -3.91
C ARG A 382 -24.35 8.13 -5.36
N GLY A 383 -24.50 9.21 -6.16
CA GLY A 383 -24.14 9.19 -7.57
C GLY A 383 -22.64 8.97 -7.79
N GLU A 384 -21.79 9.54 -6.95
CA GLU A 384 -20.34 9.26 -6.98
C GLU A 384 -20.05 7.80 -6.61
N GLN A 385 -20.70 7.26 -5.59
CA GLN A 385 -20.54 5.85 -5.23
C GLN A 385 -20.99 4.92 -6.36
N ASP A 386 -22.06 5.26 -7.09
CA ASP A 386 -22.54 4.47 -8.23
C ASP A 386 -21.48 4.36 -9.35
N LEU A 387 -20.56 5.34 -9.45
CA LEU A 387 -19.42 5.31 -10.38
C LEU A 387 -18.22 4.50 -9.86
N LEU A 388 -18.05 4.44 -8.54
CA LEU A 388 -16.86 3.87 -7.87
C LEU A 388 -17.02 2.41 -7.49
N ASN A 389 -18.21 2.02 -7.07
CA ASN A 389 -18.48 0.66 -6.61
C ASN A 389 -18.28 -0.40 -7.71
N PRO A 390 -18.72 -0.19 -8.98
CA PRO A 390 -18.48 -1.13 -10.09
C PRO A 390 -17.01 -1.48 -10.33
N ILE A 391 -16.09 -0.57 -10.00
CA ILE A 391 -14.64 -0.71 -10.23
C ILE A 391 -13.87 -1.15 -8.97
N GLY A 392 -14.58 -1.63 -7.95
CA GLY A 392 -13.99 -2.21 -6.75
C GLY A 392 -13.45 -1.20 -5.73
N VAL A 393 -13.87 0.06 -5.81
CA VAL A 393 -13.51 1.08 -4.80
C VAL A 393 -14.50 1.01 -3.64
N ASN A 394 -14.00 0.66 -2.46
CA ASN A 394 -14.84 0.55 -1.26
C ASN A 394 -15.00 1.91 -0.58
N CYS A 395 -16.18 2.50 -0.72
CA CYS A 395 -16.47 3.83 -0.17
C CYS A 395 -16.65 3.79 1.36
N ILE A 396 -16.01 4.71 2.08
CA ILE A 396 -16.30 5.04 3.48
C ILE A 396 -17.24 6.25 3.47
N ARG A 397 -18.34 6.20 4.23
CA ARG A 397 -19.40 7.21 4.18
C ARG A 397 -19.90 7.60 5.57
N ALA A 398 -20.19 8.89 5.74
CA ALA A 398 -20.88 9.39 6.93
C ALA A 398 -22.40 9.28 6.75
N PHE A 399 -23.07 8.70 7.74
CA PHE A 399 -24.53 8.63 7.78
C PHE A 399 -25.06 9.38 9.01
N PRO A 400 -25.95 10.37 8.83
CA PRO A 400 -26.56 11.09 9.94
C PRO A 400 -27.18 10.14 10.97
N GLY A 401 -26.88 10.34 12.25
CA GLY A 401 -27.40 9.52 13.36
C GLY A 401 -26.84 8.09 13.43
N ARG A 402 -26.08 7.64 12.44
CA ARG A 402 -25.45 6.33 12.43
C ARG A 402 -23.93 6.43 12.58
N GLY A 403 -23.28 7.50 12.14
CA GLY A 403 -21.82 7.68 12.16
C GLY A 403 -21.12 7.26 10.85
N ILE A 404 -19.79 7.25 10.85
CA ILE A 404 -18.94 6.92 9.69
C ILE A 404 -18.83 5.40 9.54
N ARG A 405 -19.10 4.88 8.34
CA ARG A 405 -19.08 3.46 8.03
C ARG A 405 -18.30 3.11 6.78
N ILE A 406 -17.71 1.93 6.79
CA ILE A 406 -17.32 1.24 5.57
C ILE A 406 -18.59 0.83 4.81
N TRP A 407 -18.71 1.23 3.56
CA TRP A 407 -19.90 1.03 2.71
C TRP A 407 -19.57 0.33 1.38
N GLY A 408 -18.65 -0.63 1.44
CA GLY A 408 -18.25 -1.51 0.35
C GLY A 408 -17.38 -2.68 0.86
N ALA A 409 -17.46 -3.83 0.20
CA ALA A 409 -16.67 -5.03 0.53
C ALA A 409 -16.25 -5.80 -0.74
N ARG A 410 -15.81 -5.07 -1.77
CA ARG A 410 -15.32 -5.63 -3.03
C ARG A 410 -13.80 -5.74 -3.03
N THR A 411 -13.29 -6.72 -3.76
CA THR A 411 -11.87 -6.81 -4.13
C THR A 411 -11.61 -5.94 -5.36
N LEU A 412 -10.35 -5.91 -5.81
CA LEU A 412 -9.96 -5.27 -7.06
C LEU A 412 -10.13 -6.19 -8.28
N SER A 413 -10.68 -7.39 -8.13
CA SER A 413 -10.78 -8.38 -9.20
C SER A 413 -11.86 -8.05 -10.23
N SER A 414 -11.54 -8.28 -11.50
CA SER A 414 -12.50 -8.27 -12.61
C SER A 414 -13.37 -9.54 -12.67
N ASP A 415 -12.93 -10.64 -12.03
CA ASP A 415 -13.65 -11.91 -11.99
C ASP A 415 -14.86 -11.85 -11.05
N PRO A 416 -16.10 -12.06 -11.54
CA PRO A 416 -17.30 -12.09 -10.71
C PRO A 416 -17.26 -13.12 -9.57
N ALA A 417 -16.51 -14.22 -9.71
CA ALA A 417 -16.34 -15.22 -8.67
C ALA A 417 -15.61 -14.67 -7.44
N TRP A 418 -14.66 -13.76 -7.66
CA TRP A 418 -13.81 -13.17 -6.62
C TRP A 418 -14.14 -11.71 -6.29
N ARG A 419 -15.31 -11.23 -6.76
CA ARG A 419 -15.77 -9.85 -6.57
C ARG A 419 -15.78 -9.40 -5.12
N TYR A 420 -16.15 -10.28 -4.20
CA TYR A 420 -16.39 -9.93 -2.79
C TYR A 420 -15.22 -10.33 -1.90
N LEU A 421 -14.83 -9.39 -1.02
CA LEU A 421 -13.72 -9.53 -0.10
C LEU A 421 -13.91 -10.67 0.89
N ASN A 422 -15.10 -10.79 1.49
CA ASN A 422 -15.38 -11.88 2.44
C ASN A 422 -15.28 -13.25 1.79
N ILE A 423 -15.58 -13.37 0.49
CA ILE A 423 -15.42 -14.63 -0.24
C ILE A 423 -13.94 -14.98 -0.35
N ARG A 424 -13.09 -14.05 -0.85
CA ARG A 424 -11.65 -14.33 -0.95
C ARG A 424 -11.03 -14.63 0.41
N ARG A 425 -11.34 -13.83 1.44
CA ARG A 425 -10.81 -14.03 2.80
C ARG A 425 -11.28 -15.35 3.42
N TYR A 426 -12.53 -15.75 3.16
CA TYR A 426 -13.04 -17.04 3.64
C TYR A 426 -12.37 -18.22 2.94
N PHE A 427 -12.09 -18.14 1.63
CA PHE A 427 -11.28 -19.17 0.97
C PHE A 427 -9.86 -19.24 1.54
N ASN A 428 -9.19 -18.11 1.79
CA ASN A 428 -7.87 -18.12 2.45
C ASN A 428 -7.92 -18.83 3.81
N TYR A 429 -8.94 -18.52 4.63
CA TYR A 429 -9.16 -19.19 5.91
C TYR A 429 -9.35 -20.71 5.77
N LEU A 430 -10.16 -21.17 4.81
CA LEU A 430 -10.40 -22.60 4.59
C LEU A 430 -9.16 -23.32 4.07
N GLU A 431 -8.49 -22.73 3.07
CA GLU A 431 -7.26 -23.26 2.47
C GLU A 431 -6.18 -23.48 3.54
N GLU A 432 -5.93 -22.46 4.37
CA GLU A 432 -4.92 -22.50 5.43
C GLU A 432 -5.30 -23.45 6.57
N SER A 433 -6.57 -23.44 7.00
CA SER A 433 -7.05 -24.37 8.05
C SER A 433 -6.91 -25.82 7.61
N ILE A 434 -7.27 -26.13 6.36
CA ILE A 434 -7.13 -27.47 5.81
C ILE A 434 -5.66 -27.84 5.66
N LEU A 435 -4.80 -26.93 5.18
CA LEU A 435 -3.37 -27.15 5.05
C LEU A 435 -2.74 -27.54 6.41
N LEU A 436 -2.96 -26.75 7.46
CA LEU A 436 -2.40 -27.01 8.78
C LEU A 436 -3.02 -28.27 9.43
N GLY A 437 -4.33 -28.44 9.31
CA GLY A 437 -5.06 -29.56 9.90
C GLY A 437 -4.82 -30.91 9.19
N THR A 438 -4.24 -30.90 7.98
CA THR A 438 -3.95 -32.12 7.21
C THR A 438 -2.46 -32.45 7.07
N GLN A 439 -1.56 -31.75 7.78
CA GLN A 439 -0.11 -32.04 7.76
C GLN A 439 0.25 -33.50 8.11
N TRP A 440 -0.57 -34.16 8.95
CA TRP A 440 -0.39 -35.57 9.30
C TRP A 440 -0.53 -36.55 8.13
N VAL A 441 -1.10 -36.13 7.00
CA VAL A 441 -1.26 -36.95 5.78
C VAL A 441 0.09 -37.23 5.12
N VAL A 442 1.08 -36.35 5.31
CA VAL A 442 2.39 -36.45 4.69
C VAL A 442 3.11 -37.69 5.21
N PHE A 443 3.66 -38.50 4.29
CA PHE A 443 4.31 -39.80 4.54
C PHE A 443 3.41 -40.93 5.07
N GLU A 444 2.10 -40.76 5.10
CA GLU A 444 1.19 -41.87 5.36
C GLU A 444 1.11 -42.82 4.14
N PRO A 445 0.81 -44.12 4.34
CA PRO A 445 0.56 -45.04 3.23
C PRO A 445 -0.57 -44.53 2.32
N ASN A 446 -0.28 -44.38 1.02
CA ASN A 446 -1.25 -43.93 0.03
C ASN A 446 -2.24 -45.07 -0.34
N ASP A 447 -3.23 -45.28 0.52
CA ASP A 447 -4.24 -46.33 0.39
C ASP A 447 -5.68 -45.79 0.59
N HIS A 448 -6.67 -46.64 0.35
CA HIS A 448 -8.09 -46.28 0.54
C HIS A 448 -8.42 -45.84 1.98
N ALA A 449 -7.67 -46.32 2.98
CA ALA A 449 -7.89 -45.95 4.37
C ALA A 449 -7.43 -44.50 4.64
N LEU A 450 -6.31 -44.07 4.04
CA LEU A 450 -5.87 -42.68 4.04
C LEU A 450 -6.91 -41.78 3.38
N TRP A 451 -7.36 -42.12 2.17
CA TRP A 451 -8.34 -41.30 1.43
C TRP A 451 -9.65 -41.13 2.22
N ALA A 452 -10.12 -42.22 2.87
CA ALA A 452 -11.28 -42.17 3.73
C ALA A 452 -11.04 -41.31 4.99
N ARG A 453 -9.83 -41.31 5.58
CA ARG A 453 -9.48 -40.42 6.71
C ARG A 453 -9.49 -38.94 6.28
N ILE A 454 -8.88 -38.61 5.15
CA ILE A 454 -8.86 -37.25 4.59
C ILE A 454 -10.29 -36.75 4.38
N ARG A 455 -11.10 -37.54 3.65
CA ARG A 455 -12.50 -37.18 3.36
C ARG A 455 -13.30 -36.95 4.64
N ARG A 456 -13.18 -37.84 5.64
CA ARG A 456 -13.87 -37.68 6.93
C ARG A 456 -13.47 -36.42 7.67
N ASN A 457 -12.17 -36.11 7.76
CA ASN A 457 -11.70 -34.96 8.54
C ASN A 457 -12.10 -33.63 7.88
N VAL A 458 -11.85 -33.49 6.57
CA VAL A 458 -12.24 -32.28 5.82
C VAL A 458 -13.76 -32.10 5.80
N SER A 459 -14.53 -33.19 5.61
CA SER A 459 -16.00 -33.09 5.67
C SER A 459 -16.49 -32.69 7.06
N ALA A 460 -15.90 -33.21 8.13
CA ALA A 460 -16.29 -32.83 9.49
C ALA A 460 -16.07 -31.33 9.76
N PHE A 461 -14.96 -30.77 9.26
CA PHE A 461 -14.68 -29.34 9.33
C PHE A 461 -15.72 -28.52 8.53
N LEU A 462 -15.97 -28.87 7.27
CA LEU A 462 -16.94 -28.16 6.43
C LEU A 462 -18.38 -28.27 6.94
N VAL A 463 -18.75 -29.36 7.63
CA VAL A 463 -20.04 -29.45 8.34
C VAL A 463 -20.14 -28.39 9.43
N ASN A 464 -19.06 -28.13 10.18
CA ASN A 464 -19.07 -27.10 11.21
C ASN A 464 -19.21 -25.70 10.58
N GLU A 465 -18.52 -25.43 9.49
CA GLU A 465 -18.63 -24.18 8.72
C GLU A 465 -20.03 -23.99 8.10
N TRP A 466 -20.66 -25.07 7.64
CA TRP A 466 -22.05 -25.00 7.18
C TRP A 466 -23.02 -24.71 8.33
N ARG A 467 -22.85 -25.37 9.47
CA ARG A 467 -23.67 -25.15 10.68
C ARG A 467 -23.52 -23.74 11.26
N SER A 468 -22.34 -23.12 11.10
CA SER A 468 -22.12 -21.73 11.51
C SER A 468 -22.76 -20.70 10.57
N GLY A 469 -23.30 -21.14 9.43
CA GLY A 469 -23.92 -20.28 8.42
C GLY A 469 -22.95 -19.69 7.40
N ALA A 470 -21.70 -20.17 7.35
CA ALA A 470 -20.71 -19.68 6.39
C ALA A 470 -20.93 -20.23 4.97
N LEU A 471 -21.54 -21.41 4.87
CA LEU A 471 -21.87 -22.07 3.60
C LEU A 471 -23.38 -22.03 3.32
N PHE A 472 -23.73 -21.81 2.06
CA PHE A 472 -25.11 -21.75 1.57
C PHE A 472 -25.60 -23.14 1.16
N GLY A 473 -26.80 -23.52 1.60
CA GLY A 473 -27.42 -24.79 1.24
C GLY A 473 -28.35 -25.28 2.35
N ALA A 474 -29.49 -25.86 1.97
CA ALA A 474 -30.43 -26.42 2.94
C ALA A 474 -29.89 -27.70 3.59
N ARG A 475 -29.03 -28.43 2.87
CA ARG A 475 -28.34 -29.64 3.33
C ARG A 475 -26.84 -29.50 3.06
N ALA A 476 -26.03 -30.24 3.82
CA ALA A 476 -24.57 -30.21 3.68
C ALA A 476 -24.10 -30.56 2.25
N GLU A 477 -24.76 -31.51 1.59
CA GLU A 477 -24.46 -31.90 0.20
C GLU A 477 -24.76 -30.83 -0.85
N ASP A 478 -25.64 -29.88 -0.54
CA ASP A 478 -25.90 -28.71 -1.40
C ASP A 478 -24.83 -27.63 -1.16
N ALA A 479 -24.15 -27.67 -0.01
CA ALA A 479 -23.23 -26.65 0.48
C ALA A 479 -21.76 -26.94 0.16
N PHE A 480 -21.35 -28.21 0.17
CA PHE A 480 -19.98 -28.60 -0.17
C PHE A 480 -19.88 -30.07 -0.62
N TYR A 481 -18.77 -30.42 -1.26
CA TYR A 481 -18.35 -31.80 -1.50
C TYR A 481 -16.86 -31.98 -1.19
N VAL A 482 -16.48 -33.20 -0.83
CA VAL A 482 -15.09 -33.63 -0.63
C VAL A 482 -14.87 -34.96 -1.33
N LYS A 483 -14.06 -34.96 -2.38
CA LYS A 483 -13.78 -36.14 -3.21
C LYS A 483 -12.32 -36.53 -3.09
N CYS A 484 -12.09 -37.73 -2.54
CA CYS A 484 -10.76 -38.35 -2.43
C CYS A 484 -10.99 -39.86 -2.54
N ASP A 485 -10.85 -40.38 -3.74
CA ASP A 485 -11.17 -41.75 -4.12
C ASP A 485 -10.30 -42.20 -5.31
N GLU A 486 -10.61 -43.37 -5.88
CA GLU A 486 -9.90 -43.96 -7.03
C GLU A 486 -9.99 -43.10 -8.29
N GLU A 487 -11.06 -42.30 -8.45
CA GLU A 487 -11.22 -41.44 -9.61
C GLU A 487 -10.27 -40.24 -9.54
N THR A 488 -10.09 -39.67 -8.34
CA THR A 488 -9.11 -38.58 -8.14
C THR A 488 -7.68 -39.10 -7.95
N ASN A 489 -7.51 -40.38 -7.57
CA ASN A 489 -6.23 -41.01 -7.30
C ASN A 489 -6.05 -42.32 -8.10
N PRO A 490 -5.92 -42.24 -9.44
CA PRO A 490 -5.66 -43.42 -10.25
C PRO A 490 -4.24 -43.98 -9.97
N PRO A 491 -3.94 -45.23 -10.36
CA PRO A 491 -2.66 -45.89 -10.07
C PRO A 491 -1.43 -45.04 -10.45
N GLU A 492 -1.50 -44.31 -11.57
CA GLU A 492 -0.39 -43.45 -12.02
C GLU A 492 -0.10 -42.29 -11.06
N SER A 493 -1.13 -41.76 -10.37
CA SER A 493 -0.96 -40.73 -9.33
C SER A 493 -0.39 -41.33 -8.06
N VAL A 494 -0.81 -42.55 -7.71
CA VAL A 494 -0.34 -43.28 -6.53
C VAL A 494 1.14 -43.68 -6.71
N ASP A 495 1.52 -44.14 -7.89
CA ASP A 495 2.89 -44.57 -8.22
C ASP A 495 3.90 -43.42 -8.12
N VAL A 496 3.48 -42.18 -8.39
CA VAL A 496 4.31 -40.97 -8.18
C VAL A 496 4.18 -40.38 -6.78
N GLY A 497 3.46 -41.05 -5.87
CA GLY A 497 3.32 -40.67 -4.47
C GLY A 497 2.41 -39.46 -4.21
N ARG A 498 1.46 -39.17 -5.11
CA ARG A 498 0.57 -38.01 -5.01
C ARG A 498 -0.85 -38.42 -4.63
N VAL A 499 -1.38 -37.75 -3.59
CA VAL A 499 -2.80 -37.81 -3.20
C VAL A 499 -3.51 -36.53 -3.64
N ILE A 500 -4.62 -36.66 -4.34
CA ILE A 500 -5.49 -35.57 -4.79
C ILE A 500 -6.83 -35.68 -4.04
N CYS A 501 -7.20 -34.59 -3.38
CA CYS A 501 -8.50 -34.39 -2.76
C CYS A 501 -9.15 -33.14 -3.36
N GLU A 502 -10.26 -33.30 -4.06
CA GLU A 502 -11.04 -32.19 -4.62
C GLU A 502 -12.09 -31.73 -3.60
N ILE A 503 -12.17 -30.42 -3.40
CA ILE A 503 -13.08 -29.81 -2.44
C ILE A 503 -13.83 -28.69 -3.16
N GLY A 504 -15.15 -28.75 -3.13
CA GLY A 504 -16.01 -27.67 -3.62
C GLY A 504 -16.88 -27.14 -2.50
N ILE A 505 -17.07 -25.82 -2.46
CA ILE A 505 -17.88 -25.13 -1.45
C ILE A 505 -18.81 -24.10 -2.11
N ALA A 506 -19.95 -23.85 -1.48
CA ALA A 506 -20.90 -22.79 -1.84
C ALA A 506 -20.90 -21.73 -0.72
N PRO A 507 -20.08 -20.67 -0.81
CA PRO A 507 -20.03 -19.65 0.24
C PRO A 507 -21.24 -18.70 0.19
N VAL A 508 -21.64 -18.17 1.35
CA VAL A 508 -22.70 -17.16 1.42
C VAL A 508 -22.23 -15.83 0.82
N LYS A 509 -22.94 -15.34 -0.20
CA LYS A 509 -22.67 -14.04 -0.84
C LYS A 509 -23.42 -12.91 -0.15
N PRO A 510 -22.83 -11.71 -0.01
CA PRO A 510 -23.50 -10.59 0.63
C PRO A 510 -24.65 -10.03 -0.24
N ALA A 511 -25.74 -9.62 0.39
CA ALA A 511 -26.83 -8.90 -0.25
C ALA A 511 -26.47 -7.41 -0.39
N GLU A 512 -25.75 -7.07 -1.46
CA GLU A 512 -25.32 -5.69 -1.74
C GLU A 512 -26.47 -4.78 -2.20
N PHE A 513 -27.44 -5.33 -2.93
CA PHE A 513 -28.60 -4.60 -3.44
C PHE A 513 -29.89 -5.24 -2.94
N VAL A 514 -30.73 -4.45 -2.25
CA VAL A 514 -32.06 -4.87 -1.80
C VAL A 514 -33.10 -4.04 -2.54
N VAL A 515 -33.95 -4.71 -3.33
CA VAL A 515 -34.96 -4.06 -4.18
C VAL A 515 -36.35 -4.42 -3.68
N PHE A 516 -37.05 -3.46 -3.08
CA PHE A 516 -38.47 -3.59 -2.74
C PHE A 516 -39.30 -3.15 -3.95
N ARG A 517 -40.14 -4.05 -4.48
CA ARG A 517 -41.09 -3.75 -5.55
C ARG A 517 -42.48 -3.60 -4.94
N LEU A 518 -43.01 -2.37 -4.97
CA LEU A 518 -44.36 -2.09 -4.49
C LEU A 518 -45.32 -2.12 -5.67
N ALA A 519 -46.35 -2.94 -5.58
CA ALA A 519 -47.46 -2.97 -6.53
C ALA A 519 -48.76 -2.67 -5.80
N GLN A 520 -49.62 -1.85 -6.40
CA GLN A 520 -51.00 -1.72 -5.95
C GLN A 520 -51.78 -2.93 -6.47
N PHE A 521 -52.40 -3.68 -5.56
CA PHE A 521 -53.23 -4.83 -5.93
C PHE A 521 -54.70 -4.56 -5.57
N SER A 522 -55.60 -4.78 -6.53
CA SER A 522 -57.04 -4.81 -6.28
C SER A 522 -57.39 -6.15 -5.63
N SER A 523 -57.85 -6.14 -4.37
CA SER A 523 -58.25 -7.35 -3.64
C SER A 523 -59.32 -8.13 -4.41
N GLY A 524 -58.94 -9.20 -5.11
CA GLY A 524 -59.88 -10.02 -5.88
C GLY A 524 -59.31 -11.15 -6.74
N SER A 525 -58.00 -11.21 -7.01
CA SER A 525 -57.42 -12.27 -7.85
C SER A 525 -56.06 -12.73 -7.34
N GLY A 526 -56.01 -13.09 -6.06
CA GLY A 526 -54.79 -13.54 -5.39
C GLY A 526 -54.53 -15.02 -5.67
N GLU A 527 -53.98 -15.33 -6.84
CA GLU A 527 -53.07 -16.46 -6.98
C GLU A 527 -51.69 -15.85 -7.30
N LEU A 528 -50.85 -15.80 -6.26
CA LEU A 528 -49.41 -15.72 -6.45
C LEU A 528 -48.99 -17.13 -6.82
N GLU A 529 -48.79 -17.42 -8.10
CA GLU A 529 -47.98 -18.59 -8.50
C GLU A 529 -46.58 -18.37 -7.93
N GLU A 530 -46.15 -19.30 -7.06
CA GLU A 530 -44.87 -19.30 -6.33
C GLU A 530 -43.63 -19.33 -7.24
#